data_AF-A0A135LK16-F1
#
_entry.id   AF-A0A135LK16-F1
#
_cell.length_a   1.000
_cell.length_b   1.000
_cell.length_c   1.000
_cell.angle_alpha   90.00
_cell.angle_beta   90.00
_cell.angle_gamma   90.00
#
_symmetry.space_group_name_H-M   'P 1'
#
loop_
_entity.id
_entity.type
_entity.pdbx_description
1 polymer ?
#
loop_
_entity_poly.entity_id
_entity_poly.type
_entity_poly.pdbx_seq_one_letter_code
_entity_poly.pdbx_strand_id
1 'polypeptide(L)'
;MLTSSKAKPTLEALPTELLILILLEIPDLASLKSIVLSSPTFHQAYLVVRHEALCRIVKNQWGVLLGDAIAATRSRGLIFTQYKHESIALLDTWRRREEINSLALSSSNRIDEPGNLEEISHLFYLYKVFHFFLEDYAKNIPQPPWMEDDQWKTQVLPIKLSPSESHRLLRGLCRLQIYQNIFGTPEHLDVPYHQVGEKPDRNQWDMNKGPSGHCDPRREVFRLFFGTIPPWEYQEMACVWAYFKTMFDPIYKEMTAGLHELVDKHMSKDIQEWKREYFEFLPEDVMPYWVNIGSLSALEHLSDMSDSLASMGPEFVYRLMHETAPLIRRDMVMCNANDYSNSYFTDYWLNEDDLLPLLHPADRHAVQDFEYLWSTLPSVERPNILWKTMFLMPDPPEHTLERAMTLQGGREPVWRLGLAIFDDERLTAWETPFSKYTWGDIPDFEPDF
;
A
#
# COMPACT_ATOMS: atom_id res chain seq x y z
N MET A 1 -67.45 11.25 25.42
CA MET A 1 -66.11 11.86 25.30
C MET A 1 -65.12 10.74 25.02
N LEU A 2 -64.71 10.58 23.75
CA LEU A 2 -63.67 9.63 23.36
C LEU A 2 -62.36 10.41 23.26
N THR A 3 -61.45 10.17 24.20
CA THR A 3 -60.10 10.72 24.18
C THR A 3 -59.30 10.02 23.08
N SER A 4 -59.12 10.71 21.96
CA SER A 4 -58.16 10.33 20.92
C SER A 4 -56.75 10.37 21.53
N SER A 5 -56.22 9.20 21.88
CA SER A 5 -54.80 9.02 22.14
C SER A 5 -54.07 9.28 20.83
N LYS A 6 -53.51 10.48 20.67
CA LYS A 6 -52.57 10.76 19.58
C LYS A 6 -51.33 9.90 19.81
N ALA A 7 -51.19 8.84 19.02
CA ALA A 7 -49.94 8.09 18.95
C ALA A 7 -48.81 9.10 18.70
N LYS A 8 -47.74 9.03 19.51
CA LYS A 8 -46.56 9.85 19.26
C LYS A 8 -46.03 9.49 17.88
N PRO A 9 -45.80 10.45 16.98
CA PRO A 9 -45.18 10.14 15.70
C PRO A 9 -43.80 9.54 15.97
N THR A 10 -43.64 8.27 15.63
CA THR A 10 -42.35 7.57 15.68
C THR A 10 -41.79 7.52 14.26
N LEU A 11 -40.46 7.54 14.13
CA LEU A 11 -39.80 7.33 12.83
C LEU A 11 -40.24 6.02 12.17
N GLU A 12 -40.56 5.00 12.96
CA GLU A 12 -41.03 3.69 12.48
C GLU A 12 -42.43 3.72 11.86
N ALA A 13 -43.22 4.77 12.10
CA ALA A 13 -44.55 4.94 11.51
C ALA A 13 -44.49 5.59 10.12
N LEU A 14 -43.29 5.95 9.63
CA LEU A 14 -43.10 6.45 8.28
C LEU A 14 -43.33 5.33 7.25
N PRO A 15 -43.84 5.67 6.05
CA PRO A 15 -43.85 4.75 4.91
C PRO A 15 -42.45 4.18 4.62
N THR A 16 -42.40 2.92 4.17
CA THR A 16 -41.15 2.21 3.85
C THR A 16 -40.26 3.00 2.88
N GLU A 17 -40.85 3.73 1.94
CA GLU A 17 -40.15 4.57 0.98
C GLU A 17 -39.36 5.68 1.68
N LEU A 18 -39.91 6.30 2.73
CA LEU A 18 -39.20 7.32 3.51
C LEU A 18 -38.10 6.70 4.38
N LEU A 19 -38.34 5.49 4.92
CA LEU A 19 -37.31 4.76 5.66
C LEU A 19 -36.13 4.40 4.76
N ILE A 20 -36.40 3.99 3.51
CA ILE A 20 -35.38 3.73 2.49
C ILE A 20 -34.59 5.00 2.19
N LEU A 21 -35.25 6.14 1.95
CA LEU A 21 -34.55 7.40 1.71
C LEU A 21 -33.64 7.78 2.88
N ILE A 22 -34.12 7.62 4.12
CA ILE A 22 -33.29 7.86 5.32
C ILE A 22 -32.05 6.95 5.30
N LEU A 23 -32.22 5.64 5.04
CA LEU A 23 -31.12 4.68 5.02
C LEU A 23 -30.08 4.99 3.93
N LEU A 24 -30.51 5.51 2.77
CA LEU A 24 -29.65 5.85 1.64
C LEU A 24 -28.88 7.17 1.81
N GLU A 25 -29.27 8.02 2.77
CA GLU A 25 -28.61 9.28 3.09
C GLU A 25 -27.65 9.17 4.30
N ILE A 26 -27.53 7.98 4.90
CA ILE A 26 -26.61 7.78 6.02
C ILE A 26 -25.16 7.79 5.51
N PRO A 27 -24.28 8.63 6.09
CA PRO A 27 -22.94 8.84 5.53
C PRO A 27 -21.93 7.75 5.91
N ASP A 28 -22.16 7.02 7.00
CA ASP A 28 -21.16 6.11 7.58
C ASP A 28 -21.75 4.79 8.11
N LEU A 29 -20.88 3.78 8.20
CA LEU A 29 -21.27 2.43 8.60
C LEU A 29 -21.73 2.33 10.06
N ALA A 30 -21.19 3.15 10.96
CA ALA A 30 -21.54 3.11 12.38
C ALA A 30 -22.97 3.64 12.61
N SER A 31 -23.30 4.77 11.97
CA SER A 31 -24.65 5.35 11.97
C SER A 31 -25.66 4.40 11.31
N LEU A 32 -25.27 3.76 10.19
CA LEU A 32 -26.13 2.78 9.51
C LEU A 32 -26.39 1.57 10.41
N LYS A 33 -25.34 1.04 11.05
CA LYS A 33 -25.49 -0.06 12.01
C LYS A 33 -26.39 0.34 13.17
N SER A 34 -26.22 1.54 13.73
CA SER A 34 -27.02 2.03 14.84
C SER A 34 -28.51 2.12 14.50
N ILE A 35 -28.87 2.69 13.33
CA ILE A 35 -30.28 2.81 12.95
C ILE A 35 -30.90 1.46 12.63
N VAL A 36 -30.17 0.58 11.95
CA VAL A 36 -30.64 -0.76 11.56
C VAL A 36 -30.90 -1.63 12.79
N LEU A 37 -30.07 -1.50 13.83
CA LEU A 37 -30.23 -2.24 15.08
C LEU A 37 -31.26 -1.62 16.03
N SER A 38 -31.64 -0.35 15.82
CA SER A 38 -32.59 0.34 16.70
C SER A 38 -34.04 -0.12 16.53
N SER A 39 -34.40 -0.71 15.38
CA SER A 39 -35.78 -1.04 15.04
C SER A 39 -35.89 -2.20 14.04
N PRO A 40 -36.80 -3.18 14.27
CA PRO A 40 -37.12 -4.20 13.29
C PRO A 40 -37.60 -3.64 11.96
N THR A 41 -38.34 -2.52 11.97
CA THR A 41 -38.87 -1.89 10.74
C THR A 41 -37.74 -1.32 9.88
N PHE A 42 -36.78 -0.62 10.50
CA PHE A 42 -35.57 -0.18 9.80
C PHE A 42 -34.72 -1.35 9.32
N HIS A 43 -34.63 -2.43 10.09
CA HIS A 43 -33.92 -3.63 9.65
C HIS A 43 -34.54 -4.23 8.38
N GLN A 44 -35.87 -4.34 8.32
CA GLN A 44 -36.56 -4.84 7.12
C GLN A 44 -36.37 -3.91 5.92
N ALA A 45 -36.50 -2.59 6.11
CA ALA A 45 -36.25 -1.63 5.04
C ALA A 45 -34.79 -1.70 4.54
N TYR A 46 -33.83 -1.87 5.45
CA TYR A 46 -32.42 -2.04 5.11
C TYR A 46 -32.15 -3.30 4.30
N LEU A 47 -32.78 -4.44 4.62
CA LEU A 47 -32.58 -5.66 3.83
C LEU A 47 -32.96 -5.48 2.36
N VAL A 48 -33.94 -4.62 2.05
CA VAL A 48 -34.34 -4.29 0.67
C VAL A 48 -33.27 -3.48 -0.06
N VAL A 49 -32.60 -2.55 0.61
CA VAL A 49 -31.65 -1.60 -0.01
C VAL A 49 -30.19 -1.80 0.44
N ARG A 50 -29.89 -2.94 1.07
CA ARG A 50 -28.60 -3.23 1.71
C ARG A 50 -27.42 -2.96 0.80
N HIS A 51 -27.48 -3.47 -0.43
CA HIS A 51 -26.42 -3.30 -1.41
C HIS A 51 -26.21 -1.82 -1.76
N GLU A 52 -27.29 -1.11 -2.10
CA GLU A 52 -27.21 0.31 -2.48
C GLU A 52 -26.71 1.19 -1.33
N ALA A 53 -27.25 1.01 -0.12
CA ALA A 53 -26.85 1.78 1.05
C ALA A 53 -25.35 1.59 1.36
N LEU A 54 -24.86 0.36 1.35
CA LEU A 54 -23.44 0.08 1.60
C LEU A 54 -22.56 0.59 0.45
N CYS A 55 -22.96 0.43 -0.81
CA CYS A 55 -22.25 0.98 -1.96
C CYS A 55 -22.11 2.51 -1.86
N ARG A 56 -23.14 3.23 -1.42
CA ARG A 56 -23.07 4.69 -1.22
C ARG A 56 -22.04 5.07 -0.18
N ILE A 57 -22.00 4.37 0.95
CA ILE A 57 -21.00 4.64 2.01
C ILE A 57 -19.59 4.37 1.48
N VAL A 58 -19.36 3.25 0.78
CA VAL A 58 -18.06 2.93 0.16
C VAL A 58 -17.65 4.01 -0.85
N LYS A 59 -18.58 4.45 -1.72
CA LYS A 59 -18.34 5.55 -2.67
C LYS A 59 -17.94 6.84 -1.95
N ASN A 60 -18.58 7.16 -0.83
CA ASN A 60 -18.26 8.36 -0.04
C ASN A 60 -16.90 8.25 0.65
N GLN A 61 -16.53 7.06 1.15
CA GLN A 61 -15.24 6.84 1.82
C GLN A 61 -14.05 6.95 0.86
N TRP A 62 -14.14 6.31 -0.30
CA TRP A 62 -13.03 6.28 -1.26
C TRP A 62 -13.03 7.47 -2.23
N GLY A 63 -14.19 8.07 -2.49
CA GLY A 63 -14.34 9.17 -3.44
C GLY A 63 -13.73 8.82 -4.80
N VAL A 64 -12.84 9.68 -5.27
CA VAL A 64 -12.13 9.52 -6.56
C VAL A 64 -11.19 8.30 -6.60
N LEU A 65 -10.79 7.74 -5.45
CA LEU A 65 -9.91 6.57 -5.36
C LEU A 65 -10.66 5.23 -5.40
N LEU A 66 -12.00 5.24 -5.57
CA LEU A 66 -12.79 4.01 -5.59
C LEU A 66 -12.31 3.02 -6.67
N GLY A 67 -11.93 3.52 -7.86
CA GLY A 67 -11.41 2.66 -8.93
C GLY A 67 -10.10 1.96 -8.54
N ASP A 68 -9.20 2.66 -7.86
CA ASP A 68 -7.94 2.10 -7.37
C ASP A 68 -8.19 1.08 -6.24
N ALA A 69 -9.13 1.36 -5.34
CA ALA A 69 -9.53 0.43 -4.28
C ALA A 69 -10.22 -0.84 -4.79
N ILE A 70 -11.05 -0.72 -5.84
CA ILE A 70 -11.67 -1.86 -6.52
C ILE A 70 -10.59 -2.70 -7.19
N ALA A 71 -9.63 -2.09 -7.91
CA ALA A 71 -8.52 -2.82 -8.51
C ALA A 71 -7.65 -3.53 -7.46
N ALA A 72 -7.39 -2.89 -6.32
CA ALA A 72 -6.68 -3.51 -5.18
C ALA A 72 -7.46 -4.73 -4.64
N THR A 73 -8.79 -4.62 -4.54
CA THR A 73 -9.64 -5.73 -4.07
C THR A 73 -9.68 -6.88 -5.08
N ARG A 74 -9.88 -6.58 -6.37
CA ARG A 74 -10.02 -7.59 -7.44
C ARG A 74 -8.71 -8.25 -7.84
N SER A 75 -7.57 -7.61 -7.58
CA SER A 75 -6.24 -8.20 -7.84
C SER A 75 -5.84 -9.26 -6.82
N ARG A 76 -6.54 -9.37 -5.69
CA ARG A 76 -6.21 -10.33 -4.63
C ARG A 76 -6.13 -11.75 -5.17
N GLY A 77 -4.98 -12.40 -4.98
CA GLY A 77 -4.72 -13.77 -5.43
C GLY A 77 -4.30 -13.90 -6.91
N LEU A 78 -4.20 -12.80 -7.66
CA LEU A 78 -3.74 -12.83 -9.06
C LEU A 78 -2.23 -12.88 -9.19
N ILE A 79 -1.61 -13.99 -8.78
CA ILE A 79 -0.17 -14.20 -8.93
C ILE A 79 0.19 -14.20 -10.43
N PHE A 80 1.01 -13.26 -10.89
CA PHE A 80 1.24 -13.02 -12.32
C PHE A 80 1.74 -14.24 -13.08
N THR A 81 2.62 -15.07 -12.48
CA THR A 81 3.09 -16.30 -13.13
C THR A 81 1.99 -17.33 -13.40
N GLN A 82 0.95 -17.37 -12.58
CA GLN A 82 -0.16 -18.32 -12.68
C GLN A 82 -1.34 -17.74 -13.48
N TYR A 83 -1.65 -16.47 -13.26
CA TYR A 83 -2.85 -15.78 -13.75
C TYR A 83 -2.50 -14.59 -14.64
N LYS A 84 -1.54 -14.79 -15.56
CA LYS A 84 -1.01 -13.72 -16.42
C LYS A 84 -2.10 -13.01 -17.22
N HIS A 85 -3.02 -13.75 -17.83
CA HIS A 85 -4.06 -13.18 -18.69
C HIS A 85 -5.08 -12.37 -17.88
N GLU A 86 -5.49 -12.87 -16.73
CA GLU A 86 -6.41 -12.23 -15.80
C GLU A 86 -5.78 -10.97 -15.20
N SER A 87 -4.49 -11.03 -14.85
CA SER A 87 -3.72 -9.88 -14.36
C SER A 87 -3.65 -8.77 -15.40
N ILE A 88 -3.31 -9.11 -16.65
CA ILE A 88 -3.28 -8.15 -17.77
C ILE A 88 -4.67 -7.54 -18.00
N ALA A 89 -5.72 -8.38 -18.03
CA ALA A 89 -7.09 -7.91 -18.25
C ALA A 89 -7.56 -6.95 -17.13
N LEU A 90 -7.21 -7.24 -15.87
CA LEU A 90 -7.51 -6.37 -14.73
C LEU A 90 -6.78 -5.04 -14.85
N LEU A 91 -5.48 -5.05 -15.16
CA LEU A 91 -4.67 -3.83 -15.29
C LEU A 91 -5.12 -2.97 -16.48
N ASP A 92 -5.47 -3.59 -17.61
CA ASP A 92 -6.04 -2.90 -18.76
C ASP A 92 -7.39 -2.26 -18.43
N THR A 93 -8.23 -2.96 -17.67
CA THR A 93 -9.53 -2.45 -17.21
C THR A 93 -9.35 -1.27 -16.25
N TRP A 94 -8.42 -1.39 -15.31
CA TRP A 94 -8.12 -0.36 -14.32
C TRP A 94 -7.59 0.93 -14.97
N ARG A 95 -6.62 0.83 -15.88
CA ARG A 95 -6.00 2.01 -16.52
C ARG A 95 -6.93 2.69 -17.54
N ARG A 96 -7.83 1.94 -18.19
CA ARG A 96 -8.77 2.44 -19.21
C ARG A 96 -10.16 2.71 -18.67
N ARG A 97 -10.35 2.74 -17.34
CA ARG A 97 -11.67 2.87 -16.70
C ARG A 97 -12.51 4.05 -17.23
N GLU A 98 -11.89 5.21 -17.44
CA GLU A 98 -12.57 6.41 -17.92
C GLU A 98 -13.03 6.25 -19.37
N GLU A 99 -12.15 5.71 -20.22
CA GLU A 99 -12.47 5.36 -21.61
C GLU A 99 -13.63 4.37 -21.65
N ILE A 100 -13.54 3.28 -20.87
CA ILE A 100 -14.57 2.24 -20.85
C ILE A 100 -15.90 2.80 -20.34
N ASN A 101 -15.91 3.60 -19.28
CA ASN A 101 -17.13 4.23 -18.77
C ASN A 101 -17.76 5.20 -19.78
N SER A 102 -16.93 5.94 -20.53
CA SER A 102 -17.42 6.86 -21.57
C SER A 102 -18.10 6.11 -22.73
N LEU A 103 -17.63 4.89 -23.05
CA LEU A 103 -18.16 4.03 -24.10
C LEU A 103 -19.35 3.19 -23.61
N ALA A 104 -19.36 2.80 -22.33
CA ALA A 104 -20.31 1.87 -21.73
C ALA A 104 -21.65 2.51 -21.30
N LEU A 105 -22.16 3.48 -22.07
CA LEU A 105 -23.39 4.26 -21.81
C LEU A 105 -24.70 3.42 -21.59
N SER A 106 -24.62 2.08 -21.55
CA SER A 106 -25.78 1.18 -21.48
C SER A 106 -25.60 -0.11 -20.66
N SER A 107 -24.44 -0.40 -20.04
CA SER A 107 -24.27 -1.65 -19.28
C SER A 107 -24.73 -1.49 -17.82
N SER A 108 -25.44 -2.50 -17.30
CA SER A 108 -25.91 -2.53 -15.90
C SER A 108 -24.77 -2.69 -14.89
N ASN A 109 -23.58 -3.11 -15.34
CA ASN A 109 -22.43 -3.37 -14.47
C ASN A 109 -21.32 -2.38 -14.79
N ARG A 110 -21.29 -1.29 -14.03
CA ARG A 110 -20.19 -0.33 -14.07
C ARG A 110 -18.94 -0.98 -13.48
N ILE A 111 -17.84 -0.87 -14.20
CA ILE A 111 -16.56 -1.46 -13.80
C ILE A 111 -16.05 -0.83 -12.50
N ASP A 112 -16.35 0.46 -12.31
CA ASP A 112 -15.97 1.27 -11.15
C ASP A 112 -16.98 1.20 -10.00
N GLU A 113 -17.89 0.22 -10.02
CA GLU A 113 -18.81 -0.03 -8.92
C GLU A 113 -18.56 -1.41 -8.30
N PRO A 114 -18.76 -1.54 -6.97
CA PRO A 114 -18.69 -2.83 -6.30
C PRO A 114 -19.75 -3.79 -6.88
N GLY A 115 -19.34 -5.00 -7.25
CA GLY A 115 -20.19 -5.98 -7.92
C GLY A 115 -21.06 -6.81 -6.97
N ASN A 116 -20.67 -6.94 -5.70
CA ASN A 116 -21.42 -7.73 -4.72
C ASN A 116 -21.08 -7.33 -3.26
N LEU A 117 -21.82 -7.89 -2.30
CA LEU A 117 -21.65 -7.60 -0.86
C LEU A 117 -20.30 -8.05 -0.29
N GLU A 118 -19.66 -9.07 -0.88
CA GLU A 118 -18.33 -9.53 -0.45
C GLU A 118 -17.25 -8.51 -0.85
N GLU A 119 -17.30 -8.01 -2.09
CA GLU A 119 -16.42 -6.93 -2.57
C GLU A 119 -16.62 -5.65 -1.75
N ILE A 120 -17.87 -5.28 -1.45
CA ILE A 120 -18.18 -4.15 -0.55
C ILE A 120 -17.57 -4.35 0.84
N SER A 121 -17.68 -5.56 1.40
CA SER A 121 -17.13 -5.87 2.73
C SER A 121 -15.60 -5.76 2.74
N HIS A 122 -14.95 -6.22 1.66
CA HIS A 122 -13.51 -6.06 1.49
C HIS A 122 -13.10 -4.60 1.31
N LEU A 123 -13.87 -3.79 0.57
CA LEU A 123 -13.59 -2.36 0.43
C LEU A 123 -13.68 -1.60 1.76
N PHE A 124 -14.61 -1.98 2.65
CA PHE A 124 -14.66 -1.45 4.01
C PHE A 124 -13.44 -1.88 4.84
N TYR A 125 -13.05 -3.15 4.72
CA TYR A 125 -11.87 -3.66 5.41
C TYR A 125 -10.61 -2.94 4.92
N LEU A 126 -10.41 -2.81 3.61
CA LEU A 126 -9.26 -2.14 3.03
C LEU A 126 -9.21 -0.66 3.44
N TYR A 127 -10.36 0.03 3.50
CA TYR A 127 -10.42 1.40 3.98
C TYR A 127 -9.99 1.50 5.45
N LYS A 128 -10.44 0.57 6.30
CA LYS A 128 -9.99 0.49 7.70
C LYS A 128 -8.47 0.29 7.80
N VAL A 129 -7.92 -0.62 6.99
CA VAL A 129 -6.47 -0.89 6.94
C VAL A 129 -5.70 0.36 6.53
N PHE A 130 -6.14 1.05 5.46
CA PHE A 130 -5.42 2.20 4.94
C PHE A 130 -5.58 3.44 5.83
N HIS A 131 -6.75 3.60 6.46
CA HIS A 131 -6.97 4.66 7.43
C HIS A 131 -6.10 4.49 8.68
N PHE A 132 -5.81 3.25 9.11
CA PHE A 132 -4.81 3.02 10.15
C PHE A 132 -3.45 3.58 9.74
N PHE A 133 -2.98 3.32 8.52
CA PHE A 133 -1.71 3.86 8.06
C PHE A 133 -1.73 5.39 7.89
N LEU A 134 -2.85 6.00 7.49
CA LEU A 134 -2.97 7.47 7.49
C LEU A 134 -2.76 8.04 8.90
N GLU A 135 -3.41 7.45 9.91
CA GLU A 135 -3.31 7.90 11.29
C GLU A 135 -1.93 7.63 11.90
N ASP A 136 -1.34 6.47 11.60
CA ASP A 136 -0.01 6.11 12.10
C ASP A 136 1.06 7.00 11.45
N TYR A 137 0.98 7.22 10.13
CA TYR A 137 1.89 8.10 9.41
C TYR A 137 1.86 9.52 9.96
N ALA A 138 0.67 10.03 10.26
CA ALA A 138 0.52 11.34 10.88
C ALA A 138 1.20 11.45 12.26
N LYS A 139 1.32 10.34 13.01
CA LYS A 139 1.89 10.31 14.36
C LYS A 139 3.38 9.98 14.36
N ASN A 140 3.84 9.15 13.42
CA ASN A 140 5.11 8.45 13.51
C ASN A 140 5.99 8.60 12.26
N ILE A 141 5.67 9.52 11.35
CA ILE A 141 6.52 9.75 10.17
C ILE A 141 7.98 10.06 10.60
N PRO A 142 8.99 9.50 9.89
CA PRO A 142 10.38 9.78 10.15
C PRO A 142 10.71 11.27 10.16
N GLN A 143 11.61 11.64 11.06
CA GLN A 143 12.10 13.00 11.19
C GLN A 143 12.95 13.41 9.98
N PRO A 144 12.70 14.59 9.38
CA PRO A 144 13.60 15.16 8.39
C PRO A 144 14.96 15.56 8.99
N PRO A 145 16.09 15.30 8.30
CA PRO A 145 17.43 15.52 8.84
C PRO A 145 17.80 17.00 9.03
N TRP A 146 17.00 17.92 8.51
CA TRP A 146 17.19 19.37 8.66
C TRP A 146 16.35 19.97 9.80
N MET A 147 15.62 19.15 10.56
CA MET A 147 14.84 19.59 11.72
C MET A 147 15.46 19.04 13.01
N GLU A 148 15.41 19.83 14.08
CA GLU A 148 15.90 19.43 15.41
C GLU A 148 14.93 18.45 16.09
N ASP A 149 15.45 17.44 16.80
CA ASP A 149 14.67 16.34 17.42
C ASP A 149 13.63 16.85 18.43
N ASP A 150 14.04 17.77 19.30
CA ASP A 150 13.15 18.36 20.30
C ASP A 150 11.98 19.12 19.64
N GLN A 151 12.26 19.86 18.56
CA GLN A 151 11.22 20.59 17.82
C GLN A 151 10.28 19.63 17.10
N TRP A 152 10.83 18.61 16.46
CA TRP A 152 10.06 17.62 15.72
C TRP A 152 9.04 16.90 16.60
N LYS A 153 9.50 16.35 17.73
CA LYS A 153 8.68 15.58 18.66
C LYS A 153 7.65 16.42 19.43
N THR A 154 7.96 17.69 19.72
CA THR A 154 7.09 18.52 20.58
C THR A 154 6.20 19.49 19.83
N GLN A 155 6.59 19.95 18.63
CA GLN A 155 5.89 21.02 17.91
C GLN A 155 5.34 20.58 16.56
N VAL A 156 5.90 19.53 15.94
CA VAL A 156 5.48 19.09 14.60
C VAL A 156 4.58 17.86 14.64
N LEU A 157 4.94 16.85 15.44
CA LEU A 157 4.12 15.65 15.60
C LEU A 157 2.97 15.86 16.62
N PRO A 158 1.78 15.27 16.38
CA PRO A 158 1.37 14.62 15.13
C PRO A 158 1.09 15.65 14.03
N ILE A 159 1.46 15.34 12.79
CA ILE A 159 1.13 16.19 11.65
C ILE A 159 -0.36 16.07 11.32
N LYS A 160 -0.96 17.17 10.88
CA LYS A 160 -2.29 17.15 10.27
C LYS A 160 -2.14 17.05 8.75
N LEU A 161 -2.42 15.88 8.19
CA LEU A 161 -2.43 15.69 6.73
C LEU A 161 -3.49 16.58 6.08
N SER A 162 -3.12 17.23 4.98
CA SER A 162 -4.08 17.92 4.13
C SER A 162 -4.95 16.91 3.36
N PRO A 163 -6.08 17.34 2.77
CA PRO A 163 -6.86 16.47 1.87
C PRO A 163 -6.05 15.91 0.69
N SER A 164 -5.12 16.70 0.13
CA SER A 164 -4.27 16.25 -0.98
C SER A 164 -3.24 15.23 -0.49
N GLU A 165 -2.63 15.44 0.67
CA GLU A 165 -1.64 14.52 1.25
C GLU A 165 -2.27 13.19 1.63
N SER A 166 -3.45 13.23 2.28
CA SER A 166 -4.23 12.02 2.54
C SER A 166 -4.61 11.29 1.25
N HIS A 167 -4.99 12.02 0.20
CA HIS A 167 -5.27 11.42 -1.10
C HIS A 167 -4.04 10.74 -1.71
N ARG A 168 -2.88 11.41 -1.74
CA ARG A 168 -1.63 10.86 -2.29
C ARG A 168 -1.19 9.63 -1.52
N LEU A 169 -1.29 9.65 -0.19
CA LEU A 169 -0.94 8.53 0.66
C LEU A 169 -1.88 7.33 0.44
N LEU A 170 -3.20 7.55 0.37
CA LEU A 170 -4.17 6.51 0.04
C LEU A 170 -3.97 5.93 -1.36
N ARG A 171 -3.66 6.78 -2.35
CA ARG A 171 -3.36 6.35 -3.73
C ARG A 171 -2.11 5.47 -3.76
N GLY A 172 -1.05 5.88 -3.06
CA GLY A 172 0.16 5.09 -2.88
C GLY A 172 -0.14 3.72 -2.27
N LEU A 173 -0.95 3.66 -1.21
CA LEU A 173 -1.39 2.42 -0.56
C LEU A 173 -2.19 1.51 -1.52
N CYS A 174 -3.19 2.04 -2.22
CA CYS A 174 -3.98 1.28 -3.19
C CYS A 174 -3.09 0.64 -4.25
N ARG A 175 -2.21 1.44 -4.86
CA ARG A 175 -1.39 0.98 -5.98
C ARG A 175 -0.28 0.04 -5.53
N LEU A 176 0.30 0.27 -4.36
CA LEU A 176 1.20 -0.69 -3.75
C LEU A 176 0.47 -2.03 -3.51
N GLN A 177 -0.77 -2.02 -3.00
CA GLN A 177 -1.55 -3.25 -2.84
C GLN A 177 -1.83 -3.95 -4.18
N ILE A 178 -2.20 -3.22 -5.24
CA ILE A 178 -2.38 -3.81 -6.59
C ILE A 178 -1.08 -4.45 -7.07
N TYR A 179 0.03 -3.71 -6.99
CA TYR A 179 1.33 -4.19 -7.42
C TYR A 179 1.74 -5.45 -6.67
N GLN A 180 1.62 -5.48 -5.33
CA GLN A 180 2.03 -6.64 -4.54
C GLN A 180 1.10 -7.85 -4.73
N ASN A 181 -0.19 -7.63 -4.95
CA ASN A 181 -1.11 -8.72 -5.27
C ASN A 181 -0.74 -9.44 -6.58
N ILE A 182 -0.23 -8.69 -7.57
CA ILE A 182 0.04 -9.22 -8.91
C ILE A 182 1.49 -9.67 -9.08
N PHE A 183 2.43 -8.78 -8.75
CA PHE A 183 3.87 -8.95 -8.98
C PHE A 183 4.66 -9.23 -7.69
N GLY A 184 4.04 -9.11 -6.53
CA GLY A 184 4.68 -9.38 -5.24
C GLY A 184 4.88 -10.88 -4.98
N THR A 185 5.61 -11.17 -3.91
CA THR A 185 5.80 -12.55 -3.45
C THR A 185 4.56 -13.01 -2.68
N PRO A 186 4.00 -14.20 -2.97
CA PRO A 186 2.88 -14.72 -2.20
C PRO A 186 3.27 -14.94 -0.73
N GLU A 187 2.33 -14.67 0.17
CA GLU A 187 2.53 -14.95 1.59
C GLU A 187 2.75 -16.44 1.83
N HIS A 188 3.84 -16.73 2.53
CA HIS A 188 4.13 -18.06 3.03
C HIS A 188 3.27 -18.25 4.28
N LEU A 189 2.27 -19.14 4.17
CA LEU A 189 1.44 -19.56 5.28
C LEU A 189 2.22 -20.51 6.19
N ASP A 190 1.84 -20.54 7.48
CA ASP A 190 2.40 -21.40 8.54
C ASP A 190 2.14 -22.90 8.27
N VAL A 191 2.76 -23.45 7.23
CA VAL A 191 2.69 -24.87 6.89
C VAL A 191 3.93 -25.56 7.46
N PRO A 192 3.79 -26.60 8.31
CA PRO A 192 4.92 -27.37 8.80
C PRO A 192 5.78 -27.92 7.66
N TYR A 193 7.09 -27.71 7.72
CA TYR A 193 8.06 -28.10 6.69
C TYR A 193 7.88 -29.54 6.18
N HIS A 194 7.52 -30.47 7.07
CA HIS A 194 7.29 -31.88 6.74
C HIS A 194 6.08 -32.14 5.83
N GLN A 195 5.23 -31.13 5.59
CA GLN A 195 4.09 -31.17 4.68
C GLN A 195 4.30 -30.32 3.41
N VAL A 196 5.40 -29.57 3.32
CA VAL A 196 5.76 -28.78 2.14
C VAL A 196 6.40 -29.70 1.10
N GLY A 197 5.56 -30.44 0.37
CA GLY A 197 5.98 -31.35 -0.70
C GLY A 197 6.62 -30.64 -1.90
N GLU A 198 6.40 -29.34 -2.06
CA GLU A 198 6.96 -28.51 -3.12
C GLU A 198 7.19 -27.10 -2.53
N LYS A 199 8.32 -26.46 -2.84
CA LYS A 199 8.54 -25.05 -2.45
C LYS A 199 7.32 -24.24 -2.89
N PRO A 200 6.77 -23.34 -2.05
CA PRO A 200 5.61 -22.54 -2.42
C PRO A 200 5.85 -21.87 -3.77
N ASP A 201 4.81 -21.85 -4.60
CA ASP A 201 4.83 -21.28 -5.94
C ASP A 201 5.29 -19.82 -5.87
N ARG A 202 6.59 -19.60 -6.08
CA ARG A 202 7.16 -18.26 -6.12
C ARG A 202 6.61 -17.55 -7.35
N ASN A 203 6.32 -16.26 -7.21
CA ASN A 203 5.96 -15.40 -8.33
C ASN A 203 7.21 -15.04 -9.15
N GLN A 204 7.78 -16.02 -9.86
CA GLN A 204 9.05 -15.95 -10.60
C GLN A 204 8.91 -15.24 -11.96
N TRP A 205 8.07 -14.21 -12.05
CA TRP A 205 7.87 -13.48 -13.31
C TRP A 205 9.16 -12.77 -13.76
N ASP A 206 10.01 -12.38 -12.82
CA ASP A 206 11.29 -11.71 -12.97
C ASP A 206 12.43 -12.63 -13.45
N MET A 207 12.35 -13.93 -13.16
CA MET A 207 13.34 -14.93 -13.58
C MET A 207 13.09 -15.49 -14.98
N ASN A 208 11.88 -15.32 -15.51
CA ASN A 208 11.46 -15.85 -16.81
C ASN A 208 11.99 -15.01 -17.97
N LYS A 209 13.26 -15.21 -18.33
CA LYS A 209 13.79 -14.73 -19.61
C LYS A 209 13.03 -15.43 -20.73
N GLY A 210 12.29 -14.67 -21.54
CA GLY A 210 11.50 -15.23 -22.65
C GLY A 210 12.33 -16.09 -23.62
N PRO A 211 11.70 -16.81 -24.57
CA PRO A 211 12.36 -17.80 -25.43
C PRO A 211 13.53 -17.25 -26.28
N SER A 212 13.62 -15.93 -26.44
CA SER A 212 14.71 -15.25 -27.15
C SER A 212 15.83 -14.72 -26.24
N GLY A 213 15.71 -14.81 -24.91
CA GLY A 213 16.68 -14.23 -23.96
C GLY A 213 16.78 -12.70 -23.98
N HIS A 214 15.96 -12.00 -24.79
CA HIS A 214 16.10 -10.57 -25.08
C HIS A 214 15.02 -9.67 -24.45
N CYS A 215 13.97 -10.22 -23.85
CA CYS A 215 12.97 -9.41 -23.13
C CYS A 215 13.25 -9.43 -21.63
N ASP A 216 13.71 -8.30 -21.10
CA ASP A 216 13.77 -8.06 -19.65
C ASP A 216 12.34 -8.04 -19.08
N PRO A 217 11.98 -8.97 -18.17
CA PRO A 217 10.63 -9.01 -17.56
C PRO A 217 10.23 -7.69 -16.88
N ARG A 218 11.19 -6.90 -16.41
CA ARG A 218 10.93 -5.57 -15.83
C ARG A 218 10.30 -4.60 -16.83
N ARG A 219 10.63 -4.74 -18.13
CA ARG A 219 9.99 -3.97 -19.20
C ARG A 219 8.53 -4.36 -19.40
N GLU A 220 8.17 -5.62 -19.16
CA GLU A 220 6.77 -6.07 -19.20
C GLU A 220 5.98 -5.47 -18.04
N VAL A 221 6.51 -5.56 -16.82
CA VAL A 221 5.88 -4.95 -15.64
C VAL A 221 5.77 -3.43 -15.78
N PHE A 222 6.79 -2.77 -16.33
CA PHE A 222 6.70 -1.35 -16.64
C PHE A 222 5.53 -1.09 -17.60
N ARG A 223 5.42 -1.79 -18.72
CA ARG A 223 4.32 -1.56 -19.68
C ARG A 223 2.94 -1.86 -19.10
N LEU A 224 2.83 -2.85 -18.22
CA LEU A 224 1.54 -3.24 -17.63
C LEU A 224 1.12 -2.35 -16.46
N PHE A 225 2.08 -1.79 -15.72
CA PHE A 225 1.82 -1.09 -14.47
C PHE A 225 2.49 0.28 -14.42
N PHE A 226 3.81 0.37 -14.29
CA PHE A 226 4.51 1.64 -14.01
C PHE A 226 4.39 2.69 -15.12
N GLY A 227 4.43 2.28 -16.38
CA GLY A 227 4.23 3.16 -17.53
C GLY A 227 2.80 3.71 -17.61
N THR A 228 1.85 3.11 -16.91
CA THR A 228 0.44 3.57 -16.88
C THR A 228 0.17 4.57 -15.77
N ILE A 229 1.14 4.80 -14.87
CA ILE A 229 1.04 5.77 -13.79
C ILE A 229 2.04 6.92 -13.99
N PRO A 230 1.68 8.16 -13.65
CA PRO A 230 2.63 9.27 -13.68
C PRO A 230 3.81 9.04 -12.72
N PRO A 231 5.02 9.50 -13.09
CA PRO A 231 6.23 9.35 -12.29
C PRO A 231 6.16 9.72 -10.81
N TRP A 232 5.49 10.81 -10.45
CA TRP A 232 5.36 11.21 -9.04
C TRP A 232 4.44 10.27 -8.26
N GLU A 233 3.45 9.66 -8.90
CA GLU A 233 2.55 8.70 -8.24
C GLU A 233 3.26 7.37 -7.97
N TYR A 234 4.27 7.02 -8.76
CA TYR A 234 5.23 5.96 -8.40
C TYR A 234 6.04 6.32 -7.15
N GLN A 235 6.52 7.57 -7.05
CA GLN A 235 7.25 8.03 -5.87
C GLN A 235 6.37 8.04 -4.60
N GLU A 236 5.07 8.30 -4.73
CA GLU A 236 4.10 8.16 -3.62
C GLU A 236 4.03 6.70 -3.11
N MET A 237 3.97 5.72 -4.02
CA MET A 237 4.04 4.30 -3.66
C MET A 237 5.36 3.96 -2.96
N ALA A 238 6.47 4.48 -3.48
CA ALA A 238 7.79 4.25 -2.92
C ALA A 238 7.92 4.84 -1.49
N CYS A 239 7.33 6.01 -1.25
CA CYS A 239 7.25 6.60 0.08
C CYS A 239 6.47 5.71 1.07
N VAL A 240 5.34 5.14 0.64
CA VAL A 240 4.56 4.18 1.46
C VAL A 240 5.40 2.96 1.80
N TRP A 241 6.05 2.37 0.79
CA TRP A 241 6.88 1.19 0.97
C TRP A 241 8.06 1.46 1.92
N ALA A 242 8.76 2.58 1.75
CA ALA A 242 9.86 2.98 2.62
C ALA A 242 9.40 3.23 4.06
N TYR A 243 8.21 3.82 4.25
CA TYR A 243 7.61 3.99 5.57
C TYR A 243 7.26 2.65 6.23
N PHE A 244 6.87 1.63 5.47
CA PHE A 244 6.61 0.30 6.05
C PHE A 244 7.83 -0.29 6.74
N LYS A 245 9.03 -0.07 6.18
CA LYS A 245 10.28 -0.53 6.77
C LYS A 245 10.49 0.00 8.19
N THR A 246 10.08 1.25 8.45
CA THR A 246 10.27 1.88 9.78
C THR A 246 9.35 1.32 10.86
N MET A 247 8.36 0.49 10.49
CA MET A 247 7.42 -0.12 11.44
C MET A 247 7.92 -1.44 12.02
N PHE A 248 8.98 -2.04 11.47
CA PHE A 248 9.38 -3.40 11.86
C PHE A 248 10.39 -3.45 13.02
N ASP A 249 11.14 -2.38 13.29
CA ASP A 249 12.16 -2.38 14.36
C ASP A 249 11.65 -2.83 15.73
N PRO A 250 10.48 -2.37 16.22
CA PRO A 250 9.95 -2.86 17.49
C PRO A 250 9.63 -4.36 17.46
N ILE A 251 9.15 -4.86 16.32
CA ILE A 251 8.83 -6.29 16.12
C ILE A 251 10.12 -7.11 16.15
N TYR A 252 11.15 -6.67 15.44
CA TYR A 252 12.44 -7.36 15.44
C TYR A 252 13.06 -7.41 16.83
N LYS A 253 13.03 -6.31 17.57
CA LYS A 253 13.54 -6.25 18.95
C LYS A 253 12.79 -7.21 19.88
N GLU A 254 11.46 -7.20 19.84
CA GLU A 254 10.62 -8.10 20.64
C GLU A 254 10.88 -9.58 20.28
N MET A 255 10.88 -9.88 18.99
CA MET A 255 11.04 -11.24 18.47
C MET A 255 12.42 -11.82 18.78
N THR A 256 13.49 -11.06 18.53
CA THR A 256 14.86 -11.48 18.81
C THR A 256 15.04 -11.73 20.31
N ALA A 257 14.56 -10.83 21.17
CA ALA A 257 14.62 -11.03 22.62
C ALA A 257 13.89 -12.32 23.05
N GLY A 258 12.68 -12.56 22.54
CA GLY A 258 11.90 -13.76 22.85
C GLY A 258 12.56 -15.06 22.36
N LEU A 259 13.17 -15.04 21.18
CA LEU A 259 13.90 -16.21 20.65
C LEU A 259 15.16 -16.51 21.45
N HIS A 260 15.92 -15.50 21.85
CA HIS A 260 17.08 -15.69 22.73
C HIS A 260 16.67 -16.31 24.08
N GLU A 261 15.59 -15.82 24.70
CA GLU A 261 15.08 -16.38 25.96
C GLU A 261 14.67 -17.86 25.81
N LEU A 262 13.98 -18.20 24.71
CA LEU A 262 13.58 -19.58 24.43
C LEU A 262 14.79 -20.50 24.25
N VAL A 263 15.80 -20.07 23.50
CA VAL A 263 17.04 -20.84 23.31
C VAL A 263 17.76 -21.02 24.65
N ASP A 264 17.93 -19.96 25.44
CA ASP A 264 18.60 -20.02 26.75
C ASP A 264 17.89 -20.94 27.75
N LYS A 265 16.56 -20.99 27.70
CA LYS A 265 15.73 -21.82 28.58
C LYS A 265 15.80 -23.31 28.23
N HIS A 266 15.89 -23.63 26.95
CA HIS A 266 15.75 -25.01 26.46
C HIS A 266 17.08 -25.68 26.09
N MET A 267 18.16 -24.92 25.88
CA MET A 267 19.47 -25.49 25.54
C MET A 267 20.37 -25.72 26.76
N SER A 268 21.06 -26.87 26.75
CA SER A 268 22.09 -27.18 27.76
C SER A 268 23.39 -26.41 27.48
N LYS A 269 23.99 -25.84 28.52
CA LYS A 269 25.27 -25.09 28.46
C LYS A 269 26.47 -25.92 28.02
N ASP A 270 26.34 -27.25 27.99
CA ASP A 270 27.40 -28.18 27.56
C ASP A 270 27.47 -28.37 26.04
N ILE A 271 26.53 -27.81 25.27
CA ILE A 271 26.55 -27.83 23.81
C ILE A 271 27.44 -26.68 23.32
N GLN A 272 28.76 -26.85 23.47
CA GLN A 272 29.77 -25.87 23.06
C GLN A 272 30.23 -26.00 21.59
N GLU A 273 29.62 -26.87 20.78
CA GLU A 273 30.04 -27.05 19.39
C GLU A 273 29.17 -26.25 18.42
N TRP A 274 29.83 -25.27 17.81
CA TRP A 274 29.31 -24.29 16.89
C TRP A 274 28.86 -24.93 15.58
N LYS A 275 27.80 -24.37 14.96
CA LYS A 275 27.30 -24.59 13.58
C LYS A 275 26.11 -25.55 13.37
N ARG A 276 25.14 -25.62 14.27
CA ARG A 276 23.80 -26.13 13.91
C ARG A 276 22.71 -25.16 14.29
N GLU A 277 21.68 -25.15 13.45
CA GLU A 277 20.51 -24.29 13.44
C GLU A 277 19.79 -24.38 14.80
N TYR A 278 20.04 -23.41 15.69
CA TYR A 278 19.65 -23.39 17.11
C TYR A 278 18.19 -23.76 17.40
N PHE A 279 17.31 -23.54 16.43
CA PHE A 279 15.90 -23.82 16.55
C PHE A 279 15.55 -25.32 16.58
N GLU A 280 16.46 -26.22 16.16
CA GLU A 280 16.25 -27.68 16.13
C GLU A 280 16.10 -28.28 17.54
N PHE A 281 16.60 -27.56 18.54
CA PHE A 281 16.58 -27.96 19.94
C PHE A 281 15.39 -27.36 20.70
N LEU A 282 14.58 -26.52 20.05
CA LEU A 282 13.36 -26.00 20.64
C LEU A 282 12.27 -27.08 20.64
N PRO A 283 11.40 -27.11 21.66
CA PRO A 283 10.20 -27.96 21.64
C PRO A 283 9.33 -27.68 20.39
N GLU A 284 8.67 -28.73 19.88
CA GLU A 284 7.89 -28.68 18.64
C GLU A 284 6.81 -27.58 18.63
N ASP A 285 6.22 -27.27 19.79
CA ASP A 285 5.18 -26.26 19.96
C ASP A 285 5.69 -24.81 19.93
N VAL A 286 7.00 -24.61 20.05
CA VAL A 286 7.64 -23.27 20.02
C VAL A 286 8.73 -23.17 18.97
N MET A 287 9.00 -24.23 18.21
CA MET A 287 9.94 -24.21 17.10
C MET A 287 9.38 -23.32 15.98
N PRO A 288 10.15 -22.33 15.47
CA PRO A 288 9.71 -21.52 14.34
C PRO A 288 9.56 -22.39 13.08
N TYR A 289 8.73 -21.94 12.13
CA TYR A 289 8.64 -22.57 10.81
C TYR A 289 9.87 -22.17 9.97
N TRP A 290 10.71 -23.14 9.63
CA TRP A 290 11.98 -22.89 8.93
C TRP A 290 11.76 -22.70 7.44
N VAL A 291 11.89 -21.46 6.96
CA VAL A 291 11.92 -21.20 5.52
C VAL A 291 13.19 -20.47 5.12
N ASN A 292 13.55 -19.35 5.78
CA ASN A 292 14.70 -18.53 5.39
C ASN A 292 15.67 -18.19 6.54
N ILE A 293 15.19 -18.09 7.79
CA ILE A 293 16.01 -17.73 8.96
C ILE A 293 16.26 -18.98 9.81
N GLY A 294 17.40 -19.63 9.61
CA GLY A 294 17.75 -20.90 10.29
C GLY A 294 18.61 -20.76 11.54
N SER A 295 19.06 -19.56 11.91
CA SER A 295 20.04 -19.39 13.01
C SER A 295 19.85 -18.09 13.78
N LEU A 296 20.34 -18.05 15.03
CA LEU A 296 20.39 -16.81 15.83
C LEU A 296 21.25 -15.72 15.18
N SER A 297 22.35 -16.08 14.50
CA SER A 297 23.16 -15.10 13.76
C SER A 297 22.40 -14.45 12.62
N ALA A 298 21.44 -15.15 12.00
CA ALA A 298 20.59 -14.54 10.98
C ALA A 298 19.58 -13.52 11.58
N LEU A 299 19.33 -13.58 12.90
CA LEU A 299 18.49 -12.58 13.58
C LEU A 299 19.18 -11.21 13.68
N GLU A 300 20.51 -11.17 13.70
CA GLU A 300 21.28 -9.92 13.73
C GLU A 300 21.08 -9.10 12.44
N HIS A 301 20.68 -9.76 11.36
CA HIS A 301 20.46 -9.18 10.03
C HIS A 301 18.98 -9.07 9.65
N LEU A 302 18.05 -9.16 10.61
CA LEU A 302 16.61 -9.06 10.33
C LEU A 302 16.19 -7.74 9.69
N SER A 303 16.84 -6.66 10.11
CA SER A 303 16.59 -5.31 9.59
C SER A 303 16.91 -5.23 8.09
N ASP A 304 17.89 -5.98 7.61
CA ASP A 304 18.23 -6.10 6.18
C ASP A 304 17.08 -6.74 5.38
N MET A 305 16.21 -7.54 6.03
CA MET A 305 15.06 -8.18 5.40
C MET A 305 13.77 -7.33 5.41
N SER A 306 13.83 -6.07 5.88
CA SER A 306 12.67 -5.16 5.91
C SER A 306 12.05 -4.96 4.53
N ASP A 307 12.87 -5.02 3.48
CA ASP A 307 12.44 -4.85 2.10
C ASP A 307 11.45 -5.94 1.67
N SER A 308 11.67 -7.18 2.10
CA SER A 308 10.79 -8.30 1.76
C SER A 308 9.44 -8.15 2.44
N LEU A 309 9.43 -7.80 3.73
CA LEU A 309 8.21 -7.64 4.51
C LEU A 309 7.39 -6.42 4.05
N ALA A 310 8.04 -5.28 3.76
CA ALA A 310 7.38 -4.12 3.19
C ALA A 310 6.77 -4.43 1.81
N SER A 311 7.41 -5.33 1.04
CA SER A 311 6.93 -5.79 -0.26
C SER A 311 5.80 -6.82 -0.18
N MET A 312 5.41 -7.29 1.01
CA MET A 312 4.19 -8.12 1.15
C MET A 312 2.90 -7.28 1.03
N GLY A 313 3.02 -5.96 1.12
CA GLY A 313 1.94 -5.01 0.89
C GLY A 313 1.16 -4.60 2.16
N PRO A 314 0.30 -3.57 2.03
CA PRO A 314 -0.38 -2.95 3.16
C PRO A 314 -1.18 -3.89 4.05
N GLU A 315 -1.96 -4.83 3.48
CA GLU A 315 -2.75 -5.77 4.28
C GLU A 315 -1.90 -6.71 5.14
N PHE A 316 -0.77 -7.19 4.61
CA PHE A 316 0.16 -8.03 5.38
C PHE A 316 0.77 -7.25 6.54
N VAL A 317 1.31 -6.06 6.24
CA VAL A 317 1.92 -5.19 7.26
C VAL A 317 0.89 -4.86 8.35
N TYR A 318 -0.35 -4.56 7.98
CA TYR A 318 -1.40 -4.28 8.95
C TYR A 318 -1.67 -5.48 9.87
N ARG A 319 -1.79 -6.69 9.32
CA ARG A 319 -1.97 -7.90 10.13
C ARG A 319 -0.78 -8.15 11.04
N LEU A 320 0.45 -8.01 10.53
CA LEU A 320 1.66 -8.19 11.30
C LEU A 320 1.72 -7.23 12.51
N MET A 321 1.37 -5.96 12.31
CA MET A 321 1.36 -4.94 13.37
C MET A 321 0.26 -5.18 14.43
N HIS A 322 -0.84 -5.82 14.05
CA HIS A 322 -1.99 -6.06 14.93
C HIS A 322 -2.03 -7.47 15.53
N GLU A 323 -1.12 -8.37 15.13
CA GLU A 323 -1.08 -9.72 15.67
C GLU A 323 -0.65 -9.70 17.13
N THR A 324 -1.56 -10.06 18.04
CA THR A 324 -1.31 -10.02 19.48
C THR A 324 -0.57 -11.24 20.00
N ALA A 325 -0.62 -12.37 19.30
CA ALA A 325 0.07 -13.60 19.68
C ALA A 325 1.55 -13.55 19.24
N PRO A 326 2.52 -13.49 20.19
CA PRO A 326 3.92 -13.30 19.84
C PRO A 326 4.50 -14.41 18.95
N LEU A 327 4.07 -15.66 19.14
CA LEU A 327 4.52 -16.79 18.32
C LEU A 327 4.03 -16.68 16.88
N ILE A 328 2.75 -16.33 16.67
CA ILE A 328 2.19 -16.12 15.34
C ILE A 328 2.90 -14.96 14.64
N ARG A 329 3.09 -13.84 15.35
CA ARG A 329 3.79 -12.68 14.79
C ARG A 329 5.24 -12.99 14.39
N ARG A 330 5.95 -13.76 15.22
CA ARG A 330 7.29 -14.28 14.90
C ARG A 330 7.24 -15.14 13.64
N ASP A 331 6.31 -16.08 13.58
CA ASP A 331 6.22 -17.03 12.46
C ASP A 331 5.88 -16.32 11.15
N MET A 332 4.99 -15.32 11.19
CA MET A 332 4.74 -14.43 10.05
C MET A 332 6.01 -13.76 9.53
N VAL A 333 6.89 -13.27 10.42
CA VAL A 333 8.19 -12.70 10.03
C VAL A 333 9.10 -13.79 9.47
N MET A 334 9.30 -14.89 10.19
CA MET A 334 10.25 -15.95 9.82
C MET A 334 9.92 -16.63 8.48
N CYS A 335 8.63 -16.76 8.16
CA CYS A 335 8.15 -17.34 6.91
C CYS A 335 8.31 -16.40 5.70
N ASN A 336 8.25 -15.08 5.91
CA ASN A 336 8.15 -14.09 4.83
C ASN A 336 9.37 -13.15 4.72
N ALA A 337 10.21 -13.08 5.77
CA ALA A 337 11.48 -12.39 5.76
C ALA A 337 12.47 -13.15 4.87
N ASN A 338 13.12 -12.44 3.96
CA ASN A 338 13.96 -13.05 2.95
C ASN A 338 14.98 -12.04 2.43
N ASP A 339 16.15 -12.51 2.02
CA ASP A 339 17.31 -11.73 1.53
C ASP A 339 17.48 -11.76 -0.01
N TYR A 340 16.53 -12.36 -0.75
CA TYR A 340 16.59 -12.34 -2.22
C TYR A 340 16.17 -10.97 -2.79
N SER A 341 17.18 -10.21 -3.24
CA SER A 341 17.10 -8.83 -3.77
C SER A 341 16.17 -8.56 -4.96
N ASN A 342 15.76 -9.59 -5.73
CA ASN A 342 15.07 -9.36 -7.01
C ASN A 342 13.53 -9.25 -6.91
N SER A 343 12.93 -9.58 -5.76
CA SER A 343 11.47 -9.61 -5.58
C SER A 343 10.89 -8.43 -4.80
N TYR A 344 11.70 -7.43 -4.43
CA TYR A 344 11.24 -6.28 -3.65
C TYR A 344 10.61 -5.20 -4.54
N PHE A 345 9.90 -4.25 -3.94
CA PHE A 345 9.46 -3.04 -4.66
C PHE A 345 10.68 -2.37 -5.31
N THR A 346 10.83 -2.51 -6.63
CA THR A 346 12.09 -2.14 -7.28
C THR A 346 12.14 -0.64 -7.56
N ASP A 347 13.36 -0.09 -7.54
CA ASP A 347 13.65 1.20 -8.17
C ASP A 347 13.49 1.03 -9.69
N TYR A 348 12.31 1.37 -10.23
CA TYR A 348 11.89 1.00 -11.58
C TYR A 348 12.37 1.99 -12.66
N TRP A 349 13.35 2.85 -12.36
CA TRP A 349 13.95 3.70 -13.39
C TRP A 349 14.88 2.86 -14.26
N LEU A 350 14.33 2.53 -15.42
CA LEU A 350 15.03 1.95 -16.55
C LEU A 350 16.21 2.84 -16.96
N ASN A 351 17.37 2.26 -17.27
CA ASN A 351 18.55 2.99 -17.74
C ASN A 351 18.21 3.88 -18.97
N GLU A 352 19.08 4.83 -19.35
CA GLU A 352 18.85 5.68 -20.53
C GLU A 352 18.53 4.86 -21.81
N ASP A 353 19.16 3.68 -21.96
CA ASP A 353 18.94 2.75 -23.08
C ASP A 353 17.59 1.99 -22.99
N ASP A 354 16.90 2.10 -21.86
CA ASP A 354 15.67 1.40 -21.52
C ASP A 354 14.47 2.35 -21.34
N LEU A 355 14.60 3.66 -21.63
CA LEU A 355 13.49 4.64 -21.57
C LEU A 355 12.26 4.13 -22.33
N LEU A 356 11.25 3.68 -21.59
CA LEU A 356 9.97 3.28 -22.13
C LEU A 356 9.00 4.47 -22.07
N PRO A 357 8.18 4.69 -23.11
CA PRO A 357 7.21 5.77 -23.11
C PRO A 357 6.16 5.55 -22.02
N LEU A 358 5.62 6.65 -21.50
CA LEU A 358 4.39 6.59 -20.72
C LEU A 358 3.24 6.06 -21.60
N LEU A 359 2.29 5.40 -20.96
CA LEU A 359 1.12 4.76 -21.55
C LEU A 359 -0.13 5.34 -20.93
N HIS A 360 -1.24 5.27 -21.67
CA HIS A 360 -2.53 5.72 -21.17
C HIS A 360 -2.87 5.13 -19.78
N PRO A 361 -3.26 5.97 -18.79
CA PRO A 361 -3.53 7.41 -18.90
C PRO A 361 -2.34 8.36 -18.62
N ALA A 362 -1.19 7.85 -18.20
CA ALA A 362 -0.02 8.67 -17.86
C ALA A 362 0.60 9.40 -19.06
N ASP A 363 0.44 8.85 -20.28
CA ASP A 363 0.89 9.45 -21.54
C ASP A 363 0.35 10.87 -21.77
N ARG A 364 -0.76 11.27 -21.13
CA ARG A 364 -1.26 12.66 -21.14
C ARG A 364 -0.24 13.69 -20.63
N HIS A 365 0.73 13.26 -19.82
CA HIS A 365 1.80 14.11 -19.30
C HIS A 365 3.05 14.13 -20.19
N ALA A 366 3.13 13.30 -21.22
CA ALA A 366 4.22 13.26 -22.20
C ALA A 366 4.09 14.37 -23.27
N VAL A 367 3.65 15.57 -22.87
CA VAL A 367 3.52 16.75 -23.75
C VAL A 367 4.76 17.64 -23.61
N GLN A 368 5.06 18.44 -24.64
CA GLN A 368 6.24 19.34 -24.61
C GLN A 368 6.13 20.43 -23.52
N ASP A 369 4.93 20.95 -23.27
CA ASP A 369 4.67 21.97 -22.26
C ASP A 369 3.94 21.37 -21.04
N PHE A 370 4.56 20.34 -20.45
CA PHE A 370 3.99 19.60 -19.33
C PHE A 370 3.83 20.49 -18.08
N GLU A 371 4.66 21.53 -17.91
CA GLU A 371 4.53 22.48 -16.81
C GLU A 371 3.28 23.33 -16.92
N TYR A 372 2.96 23.83 -18.13
CA TYR A 372 1.69 24.51 -18.36
C TYR A 372 0.51 23.58 -18.11
N LEU A 373 0.55 22.34 -18.61
CA LEU A 373 -0.49 21.35 -18.32
C LEU A 373 -0.68 21.19 -16.81
N TRP A 374 0.39 20.93 -16.03
CA TRP A 374 0.31 20.79 -14.59
C TRP A 374 -0.23 22.03 -13.87
N SER A 375 0.00 23.23 -14.41
CA SER A 375 -0.56 24.47 -13.84
C SER A 375 -2.09 24.50 -13.91
N THR A 376 -2.69 23.78 -14.87
CA THR A 376 -4.15 23.67 -15.04
C THR A 376 -4.78 22.52 -14.27
N LEU A 377 -3.98 21.57 -13.79
CA LEU A 377 -4.47 20.38 -13.09
C LEU A 377 -4.65 20.62 -11.58
N PRO A 378 -5.55 19.89 -10.92
CA PRO A 378 -5.64 19.82 -9.47
C PRO A 378 -4.31 19.41 -8.81
N SER A 379 -4.10 19.80 -7.56
CA SER A 379 -2.88 19.49 -6.77
C SER A 379 -2.56 17.99 -6.72
N VAL A 380 -3.58 17.14 -6.68
CA VAL A 380 -3.43 15.69 -6.61
C VAL A 380 -3.03 15.05 -7.94
N GLU A 381 -3.21 15.73 -9.07
CA GLU A 381 -2.91 15.24 -10.43
C GLU A 381 -1.60 15.80 -11.01
N ARG A 382 -0.78 16.45 -10.16
CA ARG A 382 0.49 17.05 -10.56
C ARG A 382 1.56 16.81 -9.50
N PRO A 383 2.86 16.82 -9.87
CA PRO A 383 3.94 16.71 -8.91
C PRO A 383 4.03 17.95 -8.02
N ASN A 384 4.51 17.76 -6.80
CA ASN A 384 4.86 18.85 -5.89
C ASN A 384 6.19 19.52 -6.29
N ILE A 385 6.48 20.65 -5.68
CA ILE A 385 7.66 21.48 -5.97
C ILE A 385 8.97 20.73 -5.75
N LEU A 386 9.03 19.85 -4.75
CA LEU A 386 10.24 19.11 -4.44
C LEU A 386 10.48 18.01 -5.46
N TRP A 387 9.45 17.28 -5.87
CA TRP A 387 9.54 16.32 -6.96
C TRP A 387 10.05 17.01 -8.24
N LYS A 388 9.51 18.18 -8.59
CA LYS A 388 10.01 18.94 -9.76
C LYS A 388 11.50 19.27 -9.64
N THR A 389 11.91 19.74 -8.46
CA THR A 389 13.30 20.13 -8.20
C THR A 389 14.27 18.95 -8.25
N MET A 390 13.83 17.77 -7.79
CA MET A 390 14.69 16.59 -7.69
C MET A 390 14.76 15.79 -8.97
N PHE A 391 13.65 15.70 -9.72
CA PHE A 391 13.52 14.78 -10.83
C PHE A 391 13.53 15.45 -12.20
N LEU A 392 13.43 16.78 -12.30
CA LEU A 392 13.56 17.50 -13.58
C LEU A 392 14.98 18.05 -13.75
N MET A 393 15.47 18.00 -14.99
CA MET A 393 16.71 18.67 -15.36
C MET A 393 16.55 20.19 -15.31
N PRO A 394 17.60 20.96 -14.91
CA PRO A 394 17.52 22.43 -14.79
C PRO A 394 17.21 23.15 -16.10
N ASP A 395 17.73 22.63 -17.21
CA ASP A 395 17.48 23.09 -18.58
C ASP A 395 16.94 21.91 -19.39
N PRO A 396 15.65 21.55 -19.25
CA PRO A 396 15.09 20.48 -20.04
C PRO A 396 15.15 20.92 -21.50
N PRO A 397 15.83 20.19 -22.41
CA PRO A 397 15.75 20.52 -23.83
C PRO A 397 14.28 20.44 -24.26
N GLU A 398 13.89 21.08 -25.37
CA GLU A 398 12.52 21.09 -25.93
C GLU A 398 11.95 19.67 -26.18
N HIS A 399 11.62 18.96 -25.12
CA HIS A 399 11.43 17.51 -25.09
C HIS A 399 10.30 17.14 -24.13
N THR A 400 9.76 15.93 -24.33
CA THR A 400 8.69 15.38 -23.50
C THR A 400 9.16 15.13 -22.07
N LEU A 401 8.22 14.97 -21.13
CA LEU A 401 8.49 14.70 -19.71
C LEU A 401 9.53 13.59 -19.50
N GLU A 402 9.46 12.49 -20.25
CA GLU A 402 10.37 11.35 -20.10
C GLU A 402 11.83 11.72 -20.36
N ARG A 403 12.08 12.69 -21.25
CA ARG A 403 13.42 13.18 -21.57
C ARG A 403 13.84 14.35 -20.70
N ALA A 404 12.90 15.03 -20.05
CA ALA A 404 13.17 16.11 -19.09
C ALA A 404 13.53 15.57 -17.70
N MET A 405 13.23 14.30 -17.44
CA MET A 405 13.46 13.66 -16.14
C MET A 405 14.86 13.08 -15.99
N THR A 406 15.40 13.16 -14.76
CA THR A 406 16.65 12.51 -14.38
C THR A 406 16.40 11.06 -13.97
N LEU A 407 17.12 10.12 -14.58
CA LEU A 407 17.01 8.69 -14.27
C LEU A 407 17.72 8.27 -12.97
N GLN A 408 18.43 9.19 -12.29
CA GLN A 408 19.15 8.92 -11.04
C GLN A 408 18.36 9.32 -9.76
N GLY A 409 17.12 9.79 -9.89
CA GLY A 409 16.43 10.54 -8.83
C GLY A 409 15.79 9.74 -7.69
N GLY A 410 15.71 8.41 -7.76
CA GLY A 410 14.95 7.58 -6.81
C GLY A 410 15.79 6.98 -5.67
N ARG A 411 16.47 7.78 -4.83
CA ARG A 411 17.20 7.19 -3.69
C ARG A 411 16.26 6.93 -2.51
N GLU A 412 16.37 5.75 -1.90
CA GLU A 412 15.59 5.34 -0.71
C GLU A 412 15.49 6.40 0.41
N PRO A 413 16.55 7.18 0.74
CA PRO A 413 16.44 8.24 1.74
C PRO A 413 15.35 9.27 1.44
N VAL A 414 15.08 9.56 0.16
CA VAL A 414 14.04 10.50 -0.27
C VAL A 414 12.65 9.92 -0.03
N TRP A 415 12.48 8.62 -0.23
CA TRP A 415 11.24 7.90 0.02
C TRP A 415 10.92 7.83 1.50
N ARG A 416 11.93 7.56 2.34
CA ARG A 416 11.78 7.54 3.80
C ARG A 416 11.24 8.85 4.36
N LEU A 417 11.60 9.97 3.73
CA LEU A 417 11.13 11.31 4.10
C LEU A 417 9.72 11.63 3.61
N GLY A 418 9.08 10.76 2.81
CA GLY A 418 7.71 10.98 2.38
C GLY A 418 7.52 12.13 1.38
N LEU A 419 8.59 12.57 0.73
CA LEU A 419 8.62 13.87 0.06
C LEU A 419 7.65 13.99 -1.11
N ALA A 420 7.27 12.89 -1.75
CA ALA A 420 6.25 12.87 -2.80
C ALA A 420 4.81 13.01 -2.25
N ILE A 421 4.59 12.71 -0.97
CA ILE A 421 3.27 12.79 -0.33
C ILE A 421 2.88 14.24 -0.04
N PHE A 422 3.84 15.08 0.34
CA PHE A 422 3.56 16.39 0.91
C PHE A 422 3.15 17.45 -0.11
N ASP A 423 2.31 18.37 0.35
CA ASP A 423 1.91 19.55 -0.42
C ASP A 423 3.00 20.62 -0.41
N ASP A 424 2.96 21.50 -1.42
CA ASP A 424 3.91 22.61 -1.59
C ASP A 424 3.91 23.55 -0.38
N GLU A 425 2.74 23.78 0.23
CA GLU A 425 2.58 24.61 1.42
C GLU A 425 3.34 24.03 2.61
N ARG A 426 3.30 22.71 2.82
CA ARG A 426 4.03 22.05 3.91
C ARG A 426 5.52 22.11 3.66
N LEU A 427 5.95 21.75 2.46
CA LEU A 427 7.37 21.73 2.09
C LEU A 427 8.01 23.12 2.27
N THR A 428 7.26 24.17 1.93
CA THR A 428 7.65 25.56 2.15
C THR A 428 7.68 25.92 3.64
N ALA A 429 6.64 25.56 4.41
CA ALA A 429 6.57 25.84 5.85
C ALA A 429 7.66 25.11 6.65
N TRP A 430 8.13 23.98 6.14
CA TRP A 430 9.21 23.17 6.72
C TRP A 430 10.61 23.64 6.33
N GLU A 431 10.70 24.74 5.55
CA GLU A 431 11.96 25.30 5.05
C GLU A 431 12.84 24.23 4.40
N THR A 432 12.20 23.30 3.67
CA THR A 432 12.86 22.13 3.10
C THR A 432 14.05 22.58 2.24
N PRO A 433 15.28 22.09 2.48
CA PRO A 433 16.47 22.57 1.81
C PRO A 433 16.53 22.02 0.38
N PHE A 434 15.73 22.59 -0.52
CA PHE A 434 15.58 22.16 -1.91
C PHE A 434 16.93 21.97 -2.62
N SER A 435 17.91 22.84 -2.34
CA SER A 435 19.25 22.82 -2.94
C SER A 435 20.18 21.69 -2.44
N LYS A 436 19.86 21.01 -1.33
CA LYS A 436 20.63 19.85 -0.87
C LYS A 436 20.21 18.56 -1.57
N TYR A 437 19.02 18.57 -2.16
CA TYR A 437 18.45 17.44 -2.87
C TYR A 437 18.49 17.62 -4.40
N THR A 438 19.07 18.73 -4.86
CA THR A 438 19.50 18.91 -6.25
C THR A 438 20.85 18.24 -6.46
N TRP A 439 20.92 17.31 -7.43
CA TRP A 439 22.14 16.80 -8.07
C TRP A 439 23.33 16.46 -7.15
N GLY A 440 23.52 15.17 -6.87
CA GLY A 440 24.80 14.60 -6.42
C GLY A 440 25.14 14.70 -4.93
N ASP A 441 24.50 15.60 -4.19
CA ASP A 441 24.87 15.94 -2.81
C ASP A 441 23.88 15.44 -1.73
N ILE A 442 23.19 14.31 -1.96
CA ILE A 442 22.41 13.67 -0.88
C ILE A 442 23.43 13.04 0.08
N PRO A 443 23.52 13.49 1.36
CA PRO A 443 24.42 12.87 2.33
C PRO A 443 24.06 11.39 2.46
N ASP A 444 25.08 10.53 2.51
CA ASP A 444 24.88 9.15 2.93
C ASP A 444 24.22 9.19 4.31
N PHE A 445 23.00 8.66 4.40
CA PHE A 445 22.36 8.41 5.68
C PHE A 445 23.14 7.27 6.34
N GLU A 446 24.07 7.60 7.23
CA GLU A 446 24.49 6.62 8.23
C GLU A 446 23.27 6.34 9.11
N PRO A 447 22.79 5.09 9.21
CA PRO A 447 21.79 4.76 10.18
C PRO A 447 22.42 4.94 11.56
N ASP A 448 21.91 5.87 12.35
CA ASP A 448 22.15 5.84 13.79
C ASP A 448 21.42 4.60 14.33
N PHE A 449 22.19 3.52 14.50
CA PHE A 449 21.75 2.22 15.02
C PHE A 449 21.59 2.23 16.55
#